data_AF-A0A9Q3JNT3-F1
#
_entry.id   AF-A0A9Q3JNT3-F1
#
_cell.length_a   1.000
_cell.length_b   1.000
_cell.length_c   1.000
_cell.angle_alpha   90.00
_cell.angle_beta   90.00
_cell.angle_gamma   90.00
#
_symmetry.space_group_name_H-M   'P 1'
#
loop_
_entity.id
_entity.type
_entity.pdbx_description
1 polymer ?
#
loop_
_entity_poly.entity_id
_entity_poly.type
_entity_poly.pdbx_seq_one_letter_code
_entity_poly.pdbx_strand_id
1 'polypeptide(L)'
;MRQDHGKDSWPWWKEQIISQWENDSWRFRLENSFEEAIFNIERDRPMSWFLKQKYSLTSIHPDMSDTMVHRRILRKCGGDLEHARRRRFLVPFSTEDYINSMEDITARTKIGRNWYKTPIYNKVSGIPISR
;
A
#
# COMPACT_ATOMS: atom_id res chain seq x y z
N MET A 1 33.41 18.56 2.20
CA MET A 1 32.66 17.45 1.57
C MET A 1 32.89 17.35 0.07
N ARG A 2 32.34 18.23 -0.79
CA ARG A 2 32.59 18.13 -2.26
C ARG A 2 34.05 18.42 -2.68
N GLN A 3 34.76 19.26 -1.91
CA GLN A 3 36.15 19.62 -2.19
C GLN A 3 37.15 18.53 -1.73
N ASP A 4 36.77 17.64 -0.81
CA ASP A 4 37.64 16.61 -0.24
C ASP A 4 37.40 15.21 -0.86
N HIS A 5 36.18 14.93 -1.32
CA HIS A 5 35.73 13.60 -1.79
C HIS A 5 35.28 13.59 -3.26
N GLY A 6 35.63 14.62 -4.03
CA GLY A 6 35.16 14.79 -5.42
C GLY A 6 35.60 13.70 -6.40
N LYS A 7 36.55 12.84 -6.03
CA LYS A 7 37.05 11.70 -6.82
C LYS A 7 36.52 10.34 -6.37
N ASP A 8 35.74 10.29 -5.30
CA ASP A 8 35.24 9.02 -4.76
C ASP A 8 34.14 8.43 -5.65
N SER A 9 34.08 7.10 -5.66
CA SER A 9 33.18 6.35 -6.54
C SER A 9 31.71 6.53 -6.14
N TRP A 10 30.79 6.38 -7.10
CA TRP A 10 29.35 6.47 -6.84
C TRP A 10 28.85 5.54 -5.72
N PRO A 11 29.30 4.28 -5.59
CA PRO A 11 28.95 3.43 -4.45
C PRO A 11 29.31 4.05 -3.09
N TRP A 12 30.48 4.69 -2.98
CA TRP A 12 30.90 5.37 -1.76
C TRP A 12 30.01 6.57 -1.44
N TRP A 13 29.69 7.40 -2.44
CA TRP A 13 28.75 8.52 -2.27
C TRP A 13 27.36 8.05 -1.88
N LYS A 14 26.90 6.92 -2.43
CA LYS A 14 25.65 6.28 -2.06
C LYS A 14 25.68 5.87 -0.58
N GLU A 15 26.74 5.24 -0.11
CA GLU A 15 26.93 4.87 1.30
C GLU A 15 26.96 6.09 2.22
N GLN A 16 27.60 7.20 1.83
CA GLN A 16 27.60 8.42 2.63
C GLN A 16 26.23 9.09 2.71
N ILE A 17 25.49 9.14 1.60
CA ILE A 17 24.12 9.66 1.58
C ILE A 17 23.22 8.78 2.46
N ILE A 18 23.36 7.46 2.35
CA ILE A 18 22.66 6.52 3.21
C ILE A 18 23.04 6.77 4.67
N SER A 19 24.33 6.79 5.02
CA SER A 19 24.77 7.03 6.41
C SER A 19 24.30 8.37 6.99
N GLN A 20 24.22 9.42 6.16
CA GLN A 20 23.82 10.76 6.60
C GLN A 20 22.31 10.96 6.70
N TRP A 21 21.53 10.29 5.84
CA TRP A 21 20.09 10.54 5.68
C TRP A 21 19.19 9.34 6.01
N GLU A 22 19.75 8.13 6.08
CA GLU A 22 19.08 6.92 6.57
C GLU A 22 19.08 6.90 8.10
N ASN A 23 18.41 7.90 8.66
CA ASN A 23 18.16 8.00 10.09
C ASN A 23 17.18 6.88 10.49
N ASP A 24 17.44 6.16 11.58
CA ASP A 24 16.52 5.16 12.14
C ASP A 24 15.10 5.72 12.34
N SER A 25 14.98 7.03 12.60
CA SER A 25 13.70 7.74 12.65
C SER A 25 12.94 7.73 11.32
N TRP A 26 13.63 7.79 10.17
CA TRP A 26 13.02 7.69 8.85
C TRP A 26 12.55 6.27 8.54
N ARG A 27 13.38 5.26 8.86
CA ARG A 27 12.98 3.84 8.73
C ARG A 27 11.75 3.54 9.59
N PHE A 28 11.77 3.97 10.85
CA PHE A 28 10.64 3.85 11.76
C PHE A 28 9.37 4.52 11.25
N ARG A 29 9.49 5.72 10.65
CA ARG A 29 8.34 6.41 10.03
C ARG A 29 7.77 5.66 8.82
N LEU A 30 8.63 5.10 7.97
CA LEU A 30 8.18 4.28 6.83
C LEU A 30 7.51 2.99 7.30
N GLU A 31 8.07 2.35 8.33
CA GLU A 31 7.53 1.13 8.91
C GLU A 31 6.15 1.37 9.51
N ASN A 32 6.00 2.41 10.35
CA ASN A 32 4.69 2.81 10.87
C ASN A 32 3.72 3.20 9.76
N SER A 33 4.18 3.94 8.74
CA SER A 33 3.33 4.30 7.60
C SER A 33 2.84 3.07 6.83
N PHE A 34 3.62 2.00 6.76
CA PHE A 34 3.19 0.74 6.17
C PHE A 34 2.28 -0.04 7.11
N GLU A 35 2.58 -0.06 8.40
CA GLU A 35 1.80 -0.80 9.39
C GLU A 35 0.38 -0.25 9.55
N GLU A 36 0.22 1.07 9.56
CA GLU A 36 -1.07 1.76 9.64
C GLU A 36 -1.82 1.81 8.30
N ALA A 37 -1.15 1.50 7.18
CA ALA A 37 -1.76 1.55 5.85
C ALA A 37 -2.73 0.37 5.65
N ILE A 38 -4.01 0.62 5.86
CA ILE A 38 -5.10 -0.28 5.47
C ILE A 38 -5.69 0.25 4.15
N PHE A 39 -5.80 -0.62 3.15
CA PHE A 39 -6.39 -0.27 1.86
C PHE A 39 -7.90 -0.03 2.02
N ASN A 40 -8.38 1.11 1.53
CA ASN A 40 -9.80 1.45 1.50
C ASN A 40 -10.27 1.67 0.07
N ILE A 41 -11.22 0.86 -0.37
CA ILE A 41 -11.71 0.87 -1.76
C ILE A 41 -12.44 2.14 -2.18
N GLU A 42 -12.96 2.91 -1.22
CA GLU A 42 -13.68 4.17 -1.49
C GLU A 42 -12.74 5.37 -1.55
N ARG A 43 -11.61 5.30 -0.85
CA ARG A 43 -10.65 6.41 -0.72
C ARG A 43 -9.42 6.23 -1.61
N ASP A 44 -8.94 5.00 -1.74
CA ASP A 44 -7.60 4.72 -2.24
C ASP A 44 -7.67 4.18 -3.69
N ARG A 45 -6.79 4.71 -4.55
CA ARG A 45 -6.61 4.15 -5.90
C ARG A 45 -5.66 2.95 -5.86
N PRO A 46 -6.06 1.76 -6.38
CA PRO A 46 -5.27 0.53 -6.32
C PRO A 46 -3.81 0.68 -6.74
N MET A 47 -3.56 1.22 -7.94
CA MET A 47 -2.20 1.39 -8.48
C MET A 47 -1.34 2.29 -7.58
N SER A 48 -1.81 3.50 -7.29
CA SER A 48 -1.05 4.48 -6.51
C SER A 48 -0.78 4.00 -5.09
N TRP A 49 -1.79 3.39 -4.46
CA TRP A 49 -1.65 2.86 -3.11
C TRP A 49 -0.67 1.69 -3.08
N PHE A 50 -0.78 0.75 -4.03
CA PHE A 50 0.12 -0.39 -4.12
C PHE A 50 1.57 0.04 -4.32
N LEU A 51 1.84 0.96 -5.26
CA LEU A 51 3.19 1.44 -5.53
C LEU A 51 3.80 2.14 -4.33
N LYS A 52 3.00 2.90 -3.57
CA LYS A 52 3.44 3.51 -2.31
C LYS A 52 3.86 2.46 -1.29
N GLN A 53 3.08 1.38 -1.11
CA GLN A 53 3.44 0.31 -0.18
C GLN A 53 4.63 -0.52 -0.65
N LYS A 54 4.73 -0.80 -1.95
CA LYS A 54 5.91 -1.45 -2.54
C LYS A 54 7.16 -0.63 -2.25
N TYR A 55 7.12 0.68 -2.49
CA TYR A 55 8.23 1.59 -2.22
C TYR A 55 8.65 1.57 -0.75
N SER A 56 7.71 1.68 0.19
CA SER A 56 8.03 1.62 1.63
C SER A 56 8.71 0.30 2.00
N LEU A 57 8.18 -0.83 1.55
CA LEU A 57 8.74 -2.15 1.86
C LEU A 57 10.11 -2.39 1.23
N THR A 58 10.32 -2.01 -0.04
CA THR A 58 11.62 -2.18 -0.70
C THR A 58 12.67 -1.21 -0.16
N SER A 59 12.24 -0.07 0.41
CA SER A 59 13.14 0.88 1.07
C SER A 59 13.62 0.39 2.43
N ILE A 60 12.76 -0.29 3.20
CA ILE A 60 13.12 -0.86 4.52
C ILE A 60 13.82 -2.23 4.35
N HIS A 61 13.38 -3.02 3.37
CA HIS A 61 13.85 -4.38 3.14
C HIS A 61 14.23 -4.57 1.66
N PRO A 62 15.42 -4.08 1.24
CA PRO A 62 15.84 -4.14 -0.15
C PRO A 62 15.99 -5.57 -0.69
N ASP A 63 16.33 -6.53 0.18
CA ASP A 63 16.53 -7.94 -0.19
C ASP A 63 15.22 -8.76 -0.23
N MET A 64 14.07 -8.12 -0.04
CA MET A 64 12.78 -8.80 -0.02
C MET A 64 12.34 -9.19 -1.44
N SER A 65 11.97 -10.46 -1.64
CA SER A 65 11.42 -10.90 -2.92
C SER A 65 10.09 -10.23 -3.24
N ASP A 66 9.84 -9.97 -4.53
CA ASP A 66 8.60 -9.35 -5.00
C ASP A 66 7.36 -10.15 -4.54
N THR A 67 7.43 -11.49 -4.52
CA THR A 67 6.37 -12.35 -3.99
C THR A 67 6.07 -12.08 -2.51
N MET A 68 7.10 -11.84 -1.69
CA MET A 68 6.93 -11.54 -0.27
C MET A 68 6.35 -10.13 -0.08
N VAL A 69 6.82 -9.15 -0.86
CA VAL A 69 6.27 -7.79 -0.88
C VAL A 69 4.77 -7.83 -1.19
N HIS A 70 4.40 -8.52 -2.28
CA HIS A 70 3.01 -8.70 -2.68
C HIS A 70 2.15 -9.34 -1.59
N ARG A 71 2.69 -10.36 -0.90
CA ARG A 71 1.99 -11.05 0.20
C ARG A 71 1.81 -10.14 1.42
N ARG A 72 2.79 -9.30 1.75
CA ARG A 72 2.67 -8.31 2.84
C ARG A 72 1.62 -7.25 2.50
N ILE A 73 1.64 -6.71 1.29
CA ILE A 73 0.64 -5.73 0.83
C ILE A 73 -0.77 -6.35 0.81
N LEU A 74 -0.91 -7.63 0.44
CA LEU A 74 -2.20 -8.30 0.44
C LEU A 74 -2.86 -8.35 1.82
N ARG A 75 -2.07 -8.60 2.87
CA ARG A 75 -2.57 -8.61 4.25
C ARG A 75 -3.13 -7.27 4.68
N LYS A 76 -2.64 -6.17 4.11
CA LYS A 76 -3.13 -4.81 4.35
C LYS A 76 -4.43 -4.48 3.61
N CYS A 77 -4.87 -5.33 2.69
CA CYS A 77 -6.16 -5.19 2.02
C CYS A 77 -7.34 -5.67 2.88
N GLY A 78 -7.10 -6.66 3.73
CA GLY A 78 -8.07 -7.19 4.70
C GLY A 78 -9.34 -7.83 4.10
N GLY A 79 -10.03 -8.58 4.96
CA GLY A 79 -11.40 -9.06 4.77
C GLY A 79 -11.67 -9.73 3.41
N ASP A 80 -12.77 -9.29 2.78
CA ASP A 80 -13.28 -9.89 1.56
C ASP A 80 -12.38 -9.65 0.34
N LEU A 81 -11.59 -8.57 0.31
CA LEU A 81 -10.68 -8.27 -0.80
C LEU A 81 -9.48 -9.23 -0.79
N GLU A 82 -8.92 -9.50 0.39
CA GLU A 82 -7.89 -10.51 0.58
C GLU A 82 -8.39 -11.91 0.19
N HIS A 83 -9.60 -12.27 0.62
CA HIS A 83 -10.20 -13.57 0.28
C HIS A 83 -10.52 -13.70 -1.21
N ALA A 84 -11.16 -12.69 -1.80
CA ALA A 84 -11.51 -12.65 -3.22
C ALA A 84 -10.27 -12.72 -4.11
N ARG A 85 -9.17 -12.04 -3.72
CA ARG A 85 -7.93 -12.10 -4.47
C ARG A 85 -7.23 -13.45 -4.33
N ARG A 86 -7.12 -14.01 -3.11
CA ARG A 86 -6.52 -15.35 -2.90
C ARG A 86 -7.18 -16.42 -3.76
N ARG A 87 -8.50 -16.36 -3.95
CA ARG A 87 -9.24 -17.34 -4.76
C ARG A 87 -9.01 -17.22 -6.27
N ARG A 88 -8.58 -16.06 -6.76
CA ARG A 88 -8.41 -15.82 -8.20
C ARG A 88 -7.04 -16.23 -8.74
N PHE A 89 -6.04 -16.47 -7.89
CA PHE A 89 -4.64 -16.41 -8.33
C PHE A 89 -3.68 -17.37 -7.57
N LEU A 90 -3.07 -18.33 -8.29
CA LEU A 90 -1.98 -19.23 -7.85
C LEU A 90 -0.60 -18.61 -8.14
N VAL A 91 0.19 -18.36 -7.09
CA VAL A 91 1.52 -17.71 -7.10
C VAL A 91 2.50 -18.39 -8.09
N PRO A 92 3.42 -17.66 -8.78
CA PRO A 92 3.80 -16.24 -8.61
C PRO A 92 3.21 -15.28 -9.67
N PHE A 93 3.09 -14.00 -9.29
CA PHE A 93 2.48 -12.94 -10.11
C PHE A 93 3.43 -11.77 -10.33
N SER A 94 3.32 -11.12 -11.48
CA SER A 94 3.98 -9.84 -11.71
C SER A 94 3.33 -8.72 -10.88
N THR A 95 4.05 -7.61 -10.70
CA THR A 95 3.49 -6.41 -10.05
C THR A 95 2.30 -5.85 -10.84
N GLU A 96 2.32 -5.96 -12.16
CA GLU A 96 1.25 -5.49 -13.03
C GLU A 96 -0.02 -6.34 -12.87
N ASP A 97 0.12 -7.68 -12.88
CA ASP A 97 -1.01 -8.59 -12.64
C ASP A 97 -1.66 -8.34 -11.28
N TYR A 98 -0.84 -8.01 -10.27
CA TYR A 98 -1.33 -7.63 -8.95
C TYR A 98 -2.25 -6.41 -9.04
N ILE A 99 -1.75 -5.32 -9.63
CA ILE A 99 -2.47 -4.05 -9.71
C ILE A 99 -3.74 -4.23 -10.53
N ASN A 100 -3.65 -4.85 -11.71
CA ASN A 100 -4.79 -5.16 -12.57
C ASN A 100 -5.86 -5.97 -11.83
N SER A 101 -5.45 -6.94 -10.99
CA SER A 101 -6.40 -7.70 -10.18
C SER A 101 -7.11 -6.86 -9.13
N MET A 102 -6.42 -5.93 -8.47
CA MET A 102 -7.04 -5.04 -7.50
C MET A 102 -7.99 -4.05 -8.18
N GLU A 103 -7.62 -3.54 -9.35
CA GLU A 103 -8.48 -2.68 -10.14
C GLU A 103 -9.73 -3.40 -10.62
N ASP A 104 -9.59 -4.64 -11.11
CA ASP A 104 -10.73 -5.47 -11.51
C ASP A 104 -11.69 -5.74 -10.35
N ILE A 105 -11.16 -6.12 -9.17
CA ILE A 105 -11.97 -6.34 -7.97
C ILE A 105 -12.65 -5.02 -7.57
N THR A 106 -11.94 -3.90 -7.55
CA THR A 106 -12.48 -2.58 -7.18
C THR A 106 -13.55 -2.08 -8.15
N ALA A 107 -13.37 -2.34 -9.45
CA ALA A 107 -14.30 -1.91 -10.49
C ALA A 107 -15.53 -2.81 -10.56
N ARG A 108 -15.37 -4.13 -10.46
CA ARG A 108 -16.45 -5.11 -10.69
C ARG A 108 -17.20 -5.50 -9.43
N THR A 109 -16.53 -5.51 -8.28
CA THR A 109 -17.13 -5.97 -7.04
C THR A 109 -17.25 -4.80 -6.08
N LYS A 110 -18.49 -4.44 -5.68
CA LYS A 110 -18.75 -3.45 -4.61
C LYS A 110 -18.26 -3.94 -3.23
N ILE A 111 -17.41 -4.95 -3.20
CA ILE A 111 -16.83 -5.59 -2.02
C ILE A 111 -15.95 -4.57 -1.30
N GLY A 112 -16.11 -4.43 0.01
CA GLY A 112 -15.39 -3.44 0.81
C GLY A 112 -15.97 -2.01 0.79
N ARG A 113 -17.04 -1.73 0.02
CA ARG A 113 -17.77 -0.45 0.13
C ARG A 113 -18.63 -0.46 1.39
N ASN A 114 -18.54 0.61 2.15
CA ASN A 114 -19.24 0.79 3.40
C ASN A 114 -20.64 1.35 3.10
N TRP A 115 -21.62 0.45 2.99
CA TRP A 115 -23.00 0.82 2.67
C TRP A 115 -23.78 1.45 3.83
N TYR A 116 -23.18 1.59 5.03
CA TYR A 116 -23.89 2.06 6.23
C TYR A 116 -24.00 3.59 6.35
N LYS A 117 -23.67 4.38 5.32
CA LYS A 117 -23.73 5.86 5.35
C LYS A 117 -24.77 6.50 4.42
N THR A 118 -25.79 5.76 3.97
CA THR A 118 -27.02 6.42 3.49
C THR A 118 -27.95 6.62 4.66
N PRO A 119 -28.23 7.86 5.11
CA PRO A 119 -29.33 8.09 6.03
C PRO A 119 -30.60 7.63 5.30
N ILE A 120 -31.29 6.65 5.86
CA ILE A 120 -32.63 6.30 5.39
C ILE A 120 -33.53 7.46 5.83
N TYR A 121 -33.69 8.45 4.96
CA TYR A 121 -34.70 9.47 5.16
C TYR A 121 -36.08 8.83 5.01
N ASN A 122 -36.90 8.93 6.06
CA ASN A 122 -38.28 8.53 5.98
C ASN A 122 -39.00 9.50 5.03
N LYS A 123 -39.44 9.03 3.86
CA LYS A 123 -40.00 9.86 2.76
C LYS A 123 -41.27 10.64 3.15
N VAL A 124 -41.82 10.39 4.33
CA VAL A 124 -43.03 11.07 4.84
C VAL A 124 -42.71 12.23 5.78
N SER A 125 -41.57 12.20 6.50
CA SER A 125 -41.29 13.18 7.56
C SER A 125 -39.97 13.94 7.43
N GLY A 126 -39.05 13.53 6.54
CA GLY A 126 -37.78 14.26 6.32
C GLY A 126 -36.83 14.28 7.53
N ILE A 127 -37.13 13.55 8.61
CA ILE A 127 -36.29 13.48 9.81
C ILE A 127 -35.35 12.26 9.71
N PRO A 128 -34.05 12.40 10.05
CA PRO A 128 -33.14 11.26 10.14
C PRO A 128 -33.57 10.31 11.27
N ILE A 129 -33.65 9.00 10.97
CA ILE A 129 -33.87 8.00 12.01
C ILE A 129 -32.51 7.69 12.66
N SER A 130 -32.29 8.24 13.86
CA SER A 130 -31.18 7.84 14.71
C SER A 130 -31.48 6.47 15.33
N ARG A 131 -30.48 5.58 15.35
CA ARG A 131 -30.47 4.46 16.30
C ARG A 131 -30.21 4.97 17.71
#